data_AF-A0AAU3NXY4-F1
#
_entry.id   AF-A0AAU3NXY4-F1
#
_cell.length_a   1.000
_cell.length_b   1.000
_cell.length_c   1.000
_cell.angle_alpha   90.00
_cell.angle_beta   90.00
_cell.angle_gamma   90.00
#
_symmetry.space_group_name_H-M   'P 1'
#
loop_
_entity.id
_entity.type
_entity.pdbx_description
1 polymer ?
#
loop_
_entity_poly.entity_id
_entity_poly.type
_entity_poly.pdbx_seq_one_letter_code
_entity_poly.pdbx_strand_id
1 'polypeptide(L)'
;MDIRVKTFAAEARSRFDVILQELGFAGPEMDQNQDAYPLVMHVRYHRGDVTVDTSLVLTYAGEEYVHTSLLWARGAPIRSRRVTVGEDTAHTGYQMRRALDKHAQATPDLLAHRDRSG
;
A
#
# COMPACT_ATOMS: atom_id res chain seq x y z
N MET A 1 -22.66 -2.35 -3.47
CA MET A 1 -21.21 -2.68 -3.47
C MET A 1 -20.43 -1.38 -3.62
N ASP A 2 -19.57 -1.07 -2.66
CA ASP A 2 -18.80 0.18 -2.56
C ASP A 2 -17.88 0.38 -3.77
N ILE A 3 -17.87 1.59 -4.35
CA ILE A 3 -17.03 1.91 -5.51
C ILE A 3 -15.53 1.79 -5.19
N ARG A 4 -15.13 2.11 -3.96
CA ARG A 4 -13.73 2.01 -3.50
C ARG A 4 -13.27 0.57 -3.50
N VAL A 5 -14.08 -0.35 -3.00
CA VAL A 5 -13.80 -1.80 -3.02
C VAL A 5 -13.66 -2.30 -4.47
N LYS A 6 -14.50 -1.80 -5.39
CA LYS A 6 -14.43 -2.18 -6.81
C LYS A 6 -13.16 -1.67 -7.50
N THR A 7 -12.73 -0.45 -7.20
CA THR A 7 -11.69 0.22 -7.99
C THR A 7 -10.34 0.27 -7.30
N PHE A 8 -10.24 0.04 -5.99
CA PHE A 8 -9.01 0.17 -5.21
C PHE A 8 -7.82 -0.56 -5.83
N ALA A 9 -7.98 -1.85 -6.14
CA ALA A 9 -6.89 -2.63 -6.71
C ALA A 9 -6.42 -2.07 -8.06
N ALA A 10 -7.34 -1.67 -8.94
CA ALA A 10 -7.02 -1.09 -10.23
C ALA A 10 -6.33 0.28 -10.08
N GLU A 11 -6.82 1.12 -9.18
CA GLU A 11 -6.30 2.46 -8.93
C GLU A 11 -4.93 2.42 -8.24
N ALA A 12 -4.70 1.47 -7.33
CA ALA A 12 -3.40 1.25 -6.72
C ALA A 12 -2.39 0.78 -7.77
N ARG A 13 -2.77 -0.22 -8.57
CA ARG A 13 -1.93 -0.74 -9.66
C ARG A 13 -1.53 0.33 -10.66
N SER A 14 -2.48 1.13 -11.14
CA SER A 14 -2.19 2.17 -12.15
C SER A 14 -1.16 3.21 -11.68
N ARG A 15 -0.98 3.38 -10.37
CA ARG A 15 -0.06 4.35 -9.77
C ARG A 15 1.27 3.73 -9.34
N PHE A 16 1.23 2.51 -8.83
CA PHE A 16 2.40 1.84 -8.29
C PHE A 16 3.12 0.94 -9.31
N ASP A 17 2.42 0.36 -10.29
CA ASP A 17 3.01 -0.64 -11.21
C ASP A 17 4.26 -0.09 -11.93
N VAL A 18 4.14 1.08 -12.57
CA VAL A 18 5.24 1.64 -13.37
C VAL A 18 6.46 1.91 -12.50
N ILE A 19 6.26 2.65 -11.40
CA ILE A 19 7.34 3.07 -10.50
C ILE A 19 8.02 1.86 -9.83
N LEU A 20 7.24 0.89 -9.35
CA LEU A 20 7.79 -0.25 -8.63
C LEU A 20 8.44 -1.28 -9.56
N GLN A 21 7.95 -1.45 -10.79
CA GLN A 21 8.59 -2.29 -11.79
C GLN A 21 9.96 -1.73 -12.23
N GLU A 22 10.06 -0.42 -12.43
CA GLU A 22 11.34 0.25 -12.72
C GLU A 22 12.36 0.05 -11.57
N LEU A 23 11.87 -0.06 -10.34
CA LEU A 23 12.67 -0.35 -9.15
C LEU A 23 12.91 -1.85 -8.91
N GLY A 24 12.44 -2.73 -9.80
CA GLY A 24 12.68 -4.18 -9.74
C GLY A 24 11.80 -4.93 -8.75
N PHE A 25 10.65 -4.37 -8.35
CA PHE A 25 9.66 -5.11 -7.56
C PHE A 25 8.82 -6.03 -8.45
N ALA A 26 8.46 -7.19 -7.89
CA ALA A 26 7.48 -8.10 -8.45
C ALA A 26 6.12 -7.95 -7.75
N GLY A 27 5.05 -8.33 -8.44
CA GLY A 27 3.66 -8.18 -7.98
C GLY A 27 2.75 -7.61 -9.08
N PRO A 28 1.52 -7.16 -8.73
CA PRO A 28 0.96 -7.14 -7.37
C PRO A 28 0.39 -8.49 -6.93
N GLU A 29 0.62 -8.83 -5.66
CA GLU A 29 -0.21 -9.78 -4.93
C GLU A 29 -1.40 -9.05 -4.32
N MET A 30 -2.58 -9.67 -4.35
CA MET A 30 -3.81 -9.08 -3.85
C MET A 30 -4.44 -9.99 -2.81
N ASP A 31 -4.78 -9.40 -1.66
CA ASP A 31 -5.58 -10.05 -0.63
C ASP A 31 -6.89 -9.26 -0.49
N GLN A 32 -8.00 -9.92 -0.77
CA GLN A 32 -9.33 -9.32 -0.76
C GLN A 32 -10.25 -10.16 0.12
N ASN A 33 -10.17 -9.95 1.44
CA ASN A 33 -11.15 -10.53 2.34
C ASN A 33 -12.40 -9.64 2.37
N GLN A 34 -13.29 -9.84 1.38
CA GLN A 34 -14.52 -9.06 1.23
C GLN A 34 -15.63 -9.52 2.19
N ASP A 35 -15.47 -10.69 2.82
CA ASP A 35 -16.49 -11.33 3.67
C ASP A 35 -16.27 -11.07 5.17
N ALA A 36 -15.18 -10.38 5.53
CA ALA A 36 -14.86 -10.03 6.91
C ALA A 36 -14.92 -8.52 7.14
N TYR A 37 -15.37 -8.14 8.34
CA TYR A 37 -15.38 -6.75 8.79
C TYR A 37 -14.50 -6.58 10.03
N PRO A 38 -13.62 -5.56 10.12
CA PRO A 38 -13.38 -4.50 9.12
C PRO A 38 -12.87 -5.03 7.78
N LEU A 39 -13.33 -4.42 6.69
CA LEU A 39 -12.90 -4.82 5.35
C LEU A 39 -11.51 -4.24 5.11
N VAL A 40 -10.56 -5.13 4.84
CA VAL A 40 -9.19 -4.76 4.50
C VAL A 40 -8.82 -5.42 3.18
N MET A 41 -8.45 -4.59 2.20
CA MET A 41 -7.91 -5.06 0.92
C MET A 41 -6.46 -4.65 0.82
N HIS A 42 -5.60 -5.55 0.37
CA HIS A 42 -4.18 -5.28 0.19
C HIS A 42 -3.75 -5.42 -1.26
N VAL A 43 -2.81 -4.56 -1.66
CA VAL A 43 -2.02 -4.66 -2.88
C VAL A 43 -0.56 -4.62 -2.46
N ARG A 44 0.16 -5.72 -2.71
CA ARG A 44 1.53 -5.91 -2.24
C ARG A 44 2.49 -6.12 -3.39
N TYR A 45 3.64 -5.46 -3.31
CA TYR A 45 4.77 -5.67 -4.20
C TYR A 45 5.99 -6.05 -3.37
N HIS A 46 6.82 -6.95 -3.87
CA HIS A 46 7.99 -7.45 -3.15
C HIS A 46 9.27 -7.30 -3.97
N ARG A 47 10.38 -7.00 -3.29
CA ARG A 47 11.73 -6.98 -3.86
C ARG A 47 12.73 -7.39 -2.78
N GLY A 48 13.30 -8.60 -2.90
CA GLY A 48 14.23 -9.10 -1.88
C GLY A 48 13.58 -9.13 -0.50
N ASP A 49 14.12 -8.37 0.45
CA ASP A 49 13.63 -8.27 1.83
C ASP A 49 12.60 -7.16 2.05
N VAL A 50 12.24 -6.37 1.03
CA VAL A 50 11.27 -5.27 1.16
C VAL A 50 9.93 -5.59 0.51
N THR A 51 8.85 -5.28 1.22
CA THR A 51 7.47 -5.30 0.71
C THR A 51 6.89 -3.89 0.77
N VAL A 52 6.30 -3.44 -0.33
CA VAL A 52 5.41 -2.27 -0.36
C VAL A 52 4.00 -2.82 -0.19
N ASP A 53 3.35 -2.52 0.93
CA ASP A 53 1.96 -2.91 1.21
C ASP A 53 1.08 -1.67 1.21
N THR A 54 0.15 -1.61 0.26
CA THR A 54 -0.90 -0.59 0.21
C THR A 54 -2.24 -1.24 0.53
N SER A 55 -2.92 -0.72 1.53
CA SER A 55 -4.20 -1.24 2.01
C SER A 55 -5.31 -0.21 1.97
N LEU A 56 -6.50 -0.63 1.55
CA LEU A 56 -7.77 0.08 1.81
C LEU A 56 -8.39 -0.53 3.06
N VAL A 57 -8.65 0.31 4.07
CA VAL A 57 -9.30 -0.09 5.32
C VAL A 57 -10.66 0.61 5.39
N LEU A 58 -11.73 -0.18 5.54
CA LEU A 58 -13.09 0.31 5.75
C LEU A 58 -13.62 -0.24 7.09
N THR A 59 -13.82 0.65 8.06
CA THR A 59 -14.26 0.29 9.42
C THR A 59 -15.55 1.01 9.83
N TYR A 60 -16.17 0.54 10.92
CA TYR A 60 -17.35 1.17 11.50
C TYR A 60 -16.93 2.51 12.12
N ALA A 61 -17.88 3.45 12.23
CA ALA A 61 -17.64 4.84 12.67
C ALA A 61 -16.89 5.73 11.66
N GLY A 62 -16.74 5.28 10.41
CA GLY A 62 -16.26 6.13 9.33
C GLY A 62 -14.74 6.29 9.31
N GLU A 63 -13.96 5.50 10.04
CA GLU A 63 -12.51 5.48 9.89
C GLU A 63 -12.15 4.67 8.64
N GLU A 64 -12.19 5.36 7.50
CA GLU A 64 -11.96 4.82 6.17
C GLU A 64 -10.75 5.49 5.56
N TYR A 65 -9.71 4.72 5.26
CA TYR A 65 -8.42 5.27 4.85
C TYR A 65 -7.68 4.34 3.90
N VAL A 66 -6.77 4.94 3.14
CA VAL A 66 -5.69 4.22 2.45
C VAL A 66 -4.45 4.34 3.30
N HIS A 67 -3.75 3.24 3.48
CA HIS A 67 -2.48 3.19 4.18
C HIS A 67 -1.44 2.54 3.28
N THR A 68 -0.26 3.12 3.16
CA THR A 68 0.88 2.52 2.46
C THR A 68 2.06 2.43 3.41
N SER A 69 2.70 1.26 3.46
CA SER A 69 3.91 1.05 4.25
C SER A 69 4.94 0.20 3.55
N LEU A 70 6.18 0.41 3.96
CA LEU A 70 7.33 -0.41 3.59
C LEU A 70 7.61 -1.36 4.75
N LEU A 71 7.61 -2.66 4.47
CA LEU A 71 7.96 -3.70 5.43
C LEU A 71 9.30 -4.31 5.01
N TRP A 72 10.33 -4.15 5.83
CA TRP A 72 11.61 -4.83 5.64
C TRP A 72 11.71 -6.05 6.55
N ALA A 73 11.87 -7.22 5.94
CA ALA A 73 12.17 -8.46 6.63
C ALA A 73 13.62 -8.45 7.13
N ARG A 74 13.84 -8.03 8.38
CA ARG A 74 15.15 -8.22 9.05
C ARG A 74 15.21 -9.61 9.69
N GLY A 75 15.28 -10.65 8.87
CA GLY A 75 15.33 -12.03 9.36
C GLY A 75 14.04 -12.45 10.10
N ALA A 76 14.12 -12.71 11.42
CA ALA A 76 12.97 -13.19 12.20
C ALA A 76 11.78 -12.20 12.19
N PRO A 77 10.51 -12.68 12.12
CA PRO A 77 9.32 -11.84 11.95
C PRO A 77 9.19 -10.67 12.94
N ILE A 78 9.62 -10.89 14.19
CA ILE A 78 9.59 -9.90 15.29
C ILE A 78 10.49 -8.68 15.03
N ARG A 79 11.48 -8.78 14.12
CA ARG A 79 12.42 -7.70 13.82
C ARG A 79 12.09 -6.94 12.54
N SER A 80 10.94 -7.23 11.93
CA SER A 80 10.48 -6.51 10.74
C SER A 80 10.35 -5.01 11.05
N ARG A 81 10.99 -4.18 10.23
CA ARG A 81 10.86 -2.72 10.35
C ARG A 81 9.74 -2.29 9.43
N ARG A 82 8.75 -1.59 9.97
CA ARG A 82 7.71 -0.93 9.19
C ARG A 82 8.01 0.56 9.11
N VAL A 83 7.91 1.15 7.92
CA VAL A 83 7.90 2.60 7.73
C VAL A 83 6.61 2.96 7.01
N THR A 84 5.83 3.85 7.61
CA THR A 84 4.64 4.39 6.97
C THR A 84 5.06 5.37 5.89
N VAL A 85 4.58 5.14 4.66
CA VAL A 85 4.70 6.08 3.55
C VAL A 85 3.62 7.14 3.65
N GLY A 86 2.39 6.71 3.96
CA GLY A 86 1.26 7.60 4.16
C GLY A 86 0.05 6.88 4.70
N GLU A 87 -0.82 7.68 5.32
CA GLU A 87 -2.14 7.28 5.78
C GLU A 87 -3.06 8.47 5.57
N ASP A 88 -4.03 8.31 4.68
CA ASP A 88 -4.91 9.38 4.25
C ASP A 88 -6.34 8.87 4.12
N THR A 89 -7.29 9.72 4.51
CA THR A 89 -8.72 9.45 4.46
C THR A 89 -9.20 9.07 3.07
N ALA A 90 -10.13 8.12 2.99
CA ALA A 90 -10.63 7.56 1.75
C ALA A 90 -12.17 7.44 1.72
N HIS A 91 -12.92 8.40 2.28
CA HIS A 91 -14.40 8.36 2.28
C HIS A 91 -15.03 8.31 0.88
N THR A 92 -14.32 8.81 -0.12
CA THR A 92 -14.75 8.81 -1.51
C THR A 92 -13.70 8.20 -2.42
N GLY A 93 -14.11 7.70 -3.59
CA GLY A 93 -13.17 7.23 -4.61
C GLY A 93 -12.18 8.31 -5.07
N TYR A 94 -12.59 9.58 -5.06
CA TYR A 94 -11.67 10.70 -5.35
C TYR A 94 -10.59 10.85 -4.28
N GLN A 95 -10.96 10.82 -2.99
CA GLN A 95 -10.00 10.90 -1.90
C GLN A 95 -9.05 9.70 -1.89
N MET A 96 -9.57 8.49 -2.14
CA MET A 96 -8.76 7.28 -2.30
C MET A 96 -7.72 7.44 -3.41
N ARG A 97 -8.12 7.91 -4.60
CA ARG A 97 -7.18 8.17 -5.71
C ARG A 97 -6.10 9.17 -5.33
N ARG A 98 -6.49 10.30 -4.74
CA ARG A 98 -5.55 11.34 -4.31
C ARG A 98 -4.56 10.84 -3.25
N ALA A 99 -5.02 10.01 -2.31
CA ALA A 99 -4.16 9.36 -1.32
C ALA A 99 -3.14 8.44 -2.02
N LEU A 100 -3.60 7.60 -2.93
CA LEU A 100 -2.73 6.70 -3.69
C LEU A 100 -1.70 7.47 -4.53
N ASP A 101 -2.08 8.57 -5.18
CA ASP A 101 -1.14 9.43 -5.93
C ASP A 101 -0.04 9.96 -5.02
N LYS A 102 -0.42 10.51 -3.86
CA LYS A 102 0.52 11.03 -2.85
C LYS A 102 1.46 9.94 -2.34
N HIS A 103 0.93 8.75 -2.04
CA HIS A 103 1.73 7.64 -1.53
C HIS A 103 2.69 7.10 -2.58
N ALA A 104 2.24 6.94 -3.82
CA ALA A 104 3.07 6.48 -4.94
C ALA A 104 4.23 7.46 -5.20
N GLN A 105 3.95 8.76 -5.16
CA GLN A 105 4.98 9.79 -5.34
C GLN A 105 6.04 9.77 -4.23
N ALA A 106 5.65 9.50 -2.97
CA ALA A 106 6.57 9.49 -1.82
C ALA A 106 7.37 8.19 -1.68
N THR A 107 6.94 7.11 -2.32
CA THR A 107 7.51 5.76 -2.13
C THR A 107 8.97 5.64 -2.61
N PRO A 108 9.36 6.12 -3.81
CA PRO A 108 10.74 6.04 -4.29
C PRO A 108 11.75 6.70 -3.35
N ASP A 109 11.40 7.88 -2.83
CA ASP A 109 12.27 8.62 -1.91
C ASP A 109 12.53 7.78 -0.66
N LEU A 110 11.49 7.22 -0.04
CA LEU A 110 11.63 6.40 1.17
C LEU A 110 12.41 5.10 0.93
N LEU A 111 12.31 4.52 -0.26
CA LEU A 111 13.12 3.37 -0.66
C LEU A 111 14.61 3.76 -0.79
N ALA A 112 14.90 4.88 -1.45
CA ALA A 112 16.27 5.35 -1.69
C ALA A 112 17.02 5.78 -0.42
N HIS A 113 16.33 6.30 0.60
CA HIS A 113 16.96 6.71 1.87
C HIS A 113 17.59 5.54 2.62
N ARG A 114 17.13 4.29 2.38
CA ARG A 114 17.68 3.12 3.05
C ARG A 114 18.87 2.52 2.31
N ASP A 115 18.87 2.52 0.98
CA ASP A 115 19.99 2.02 0.18
C ASP A 115 21.31 2.78 0.47
N ARG A 116 21.22 4.02 0.99
CA ARG A 116 22.38 4.82 1.39
C ARG A 116 22.86 4.61 2.84
N SER A 117 22.06 3.92 3.66
CA SER A 117 22.36 3.70 5.09
C SER A 117 22.73 2.25 5.40
N GLY A 118 22.92 1.42 4.36
CA GLY A 118 23.32 0.02 4.43
C GLY A 118 24.81 -0.17 4.17
#